data_AF-A0A955RIH5-F1
#
_entry.id   AF-A0A955RIH5-F1
#
_cell.length_a   1.000
_cell.length_b   1.000
_cell.length_c   1.000
_cell.angle_alpha   90.00
_cell.angle_beta   90.00
_cell.angle_gamma   90.00
#
_symmetry.space_group_name_H-M   'P 1'
#
loop_
_entity.id
_entity.type
_entity.pdbx_description
1 polymer ?
#
loop_
_entity_poly.entity_id
_entity_poly.type
_entity_poly.pdbx_seq_one_letter_code
_entity_poly.pdbx_strand_id
1 'polypeptide(L)'
;MLDQFIPRFGIPKPPRFWTTNEVSEDEIGSRVGKGFYHHVFQHAYKPDKVIKLPINWEPIIPTRSPLLMSLFNTWVAKFFTDFYLPTIIHMNLDHNQYAIEQAKYTGRAFRRSDLTDPVIADQFEAIMAANRSMVASTGFSMDFQGFDMFVELQKNRFNPSYDPGLSNIVVTHDPDLSSAKLLVTDYDLLNASRNSIKISSLRSSLILGTSFLAQNAALTQSFGQGLY
;
A
#
# COMPACT_ATOMS: atom_id res chain seq x y z
N MET A 1 -13.31 37.83 -41.35
CA MET A 1 -11.87 37.55 -41.17
C MET A 1 -11.43 38.17 -39.86
N LEU A 2 -11.28 37.34 -38.82
CA LEU A 2 -10.43 37.48 -37.62
C LEU A 2 -10.99 36.56 -36.51
N ASP A 3 -10.95 35.25 -36.77
CA ASP A 3 -11.24 34.19 -35.79
C ASP A 3 -10.07 33.17 -35.79
N GLN A 4 -8.84 33.68 -35.70
CA GLN A 4 -7.65 32.85 -35.52
C GLN A 4 -6.72 33.53 -34.53
N PHE A 5 -6.16 32.71 -33.62
CA PHE A 5 -5.18 33.04 -32.58
C PHE A 5 -5.72 33.55 -31.24
N ILE A 6 -6.48 32.69 -30.56
CA ILE A 6 -6.23 32.48 -29.12
C ILE A 6 -5.80 31.03 -28.97
N PRO A 7 -4.52 30.73 -28.66
CA PRO A 7 -4.15 29.40 -28.20
C PRO A 7 -4.93 29.17 -26.92
N ARG A 8 -5.91 28.27 -26.97
CA ARG A 8 -6.54 27.72 -25.77
C ARG A 8 -5.47 26.89 -25.07
N PHE A 9 -4.56 27.55 -24.35
CA PHE A 9 -3.85 26.91 -23.25
C PHE A 9 -4.96 26.40 -22.34
N GLY A 10 -5.14 25.08 -22.36
CA GLY A 10 -6.21 24.41 -21.66
C GLY A 10 -6.16 24.83 -20.21
N ILE A 11 -7.21 25.54 -19.78
CA ILE A 11 -7.57 25.56 -18.38
C ILE A 11 -7.60 24.07 -17.99
N PRO A 12 -6.77 23.61 -17.03
CA PRO A 12 -6.80 22.22 -16.61
C PRO A 12 -8.25 21.94 -16.26
N LYS A 13 -8.89 21.03 -17.00
CA LYS A 13 -10.18 20.51 -16.55
C LYS A 13 -9.93 20.00 -15.12
N PRO A 14 -10.83 20.28 -14.15
CA PRO A 14 -10.69 19.69 -12.83
C PRO A 14 -10.48 18.20 -13.02
N PRO A 15 -9.54 17.56 -12.31
CA PRO A 15 -9.23 16.16 -12.53
C PRO A 15 -10.54 15.38 -12.44
N ARG A 16 -11.00 14.87 -13.59
CA ARG A 16 -12.08 13.89 -13.59
C ARG A 16 -11.59 12.76 -12.71
N PHE A 17 -12.34 12.41 -11.69
CA PHE A 17 -11.91 11.35 -10.81
C PHE A 17 -11.98 10.02 -11.53
N TRP A 18 -10.91 9.27 -11.36
CA TRP A 18 -10.51 8.20 -12.21
C TRP A 18 -10.93 6.87 -11.59
N THR A 19 -11.76 6.09 -12.29
CA THR A 19 -11.84 4.65 -12.07
C THR A 19 -10.96 3.93 -13.07
N THR A 20 -10.46 2.75 -12.73
CA THR A 20 -9.59 1.95 -13.61
C THR A 20 -10.19 1.62 -14.99
N ASN A 21 -11.50 1.81 -15.17
CA ASN A 21 -12.23 1.52 -16.40
C ASN A 21 -12.54 2.76 -17.27
N GLU A 22 -12.29 3.97 -16.76
CA GLU A 22 -12.77 5.23 -17.36
C GLU A 22 -11.63 6.14 -17.85
N VAL A 23 -10.38 5.69 -17.73
CA VAL A 23 -9.19 6.53 -17.93
C VAL A 23 -8.24 5.89 -18.91
N SER A 24 -7.87 6.65 -19.93
CA SER A 24 -6.89 6.20 -20.90
C SER A 24 -5.46 6.26 -20.34
N GLU A 25 -4.57 5.41 -20.84
CA GLU A 25 -3.14 5.46 -20.49
C GLU A 25 -2.51 6.81 -20.86
N ASP A 26 -3.04 7.52 -21.86
CA ASP A 26 -2.60 8.87 -22.20
C ASP A 26 -2.91 9.91 -21.10
N GLU A 27 -3.96 9.66 -20.30
CA GLU A 27 -4.40 10.57 -19.24
C GLU A 27 -3.70 10.30 -17.90
N ILE A 28 -3.44 9.04 -17.57
CA ILE A 28 -2.87 8.65 -16.28
C ILE A 28 -1.40 8.18 -16.36
N GLY A 29 -1.00 7.68 -17.52
CA GLY A 29 0.30 7.11 -17.84
C GLY A 29 0.30 5.57 -17.83
N SER A 30 1.47 4.98 -18.09
CA SER A 30 1.61 3.54 -18.26
C SER A 30 1.47 2.78 -16.94
N ARG A 31 0.82 1.61 -16.97
CA ARG A 31 0.75 0.71 -15.81
C ARG A 31 2.12 0.16 -15.47
N VAL A 32 2.53 0.30 -14.21
CA VAL A 32 3.84 -0.17 -13.70
C VAL A 32 3.73 -1.18 -12.57
N GLY A 33 2.53 -1.38 -12.02
CA GLY A 33 2.33 -2.34 -10.92
C GLY A 33 0.88 -2.61 -10.56
N LYS A 34 0.71 -3.40 -9.50
CA LYS A 34 -0.57 -3.76 -8.88
C LYS A 34 -0.34 -3.96 -7.38
N GLY A 35 -1.28 -3.54 -6.56
CA GLY A 35 -1.42 -3.94 -5.15
C GLY A 35 -2.72 -4.73 -4.95
N PHE A 36 -3.05 -5.08 -3.71
CA PHE A 36 -4.28 -5.85 -3.42
C PHE A 36 -5.52 -5.10 -3.90
N TYR A 37 -5.63 -3.81 -3.55
CA TYR A 37 -6.83 -3.01 -3.80
C TYR A 37 -6.68 -2.01 -4.95
N HIS A 38 -5.53 -1.96 -5.64
CA HIS A 38 -5.25 -0.90 -6.60
C HIS A 38 -4.33 -1.32 -7.76
N HIS A 39 -4.38 -0.57 -8.86
CA HIS A 39 -3.36 -0.59 -9.92
C HIS A 39 -2.43 0.60 -9.76
N VAL A 40 -1.14 0.42 -10.08
CA VAL A 40 -0.12 1.47 -10.00
C VAL A 40 0.26 1.90 -11.41
N PHE A 41 0.19 3.20 -11.67
CA PHE A 41 0.52 3.83 -12.94
C PHE A 41 1.66 4.83 -12.73
N GLN A 42 2.59 4.89 -13.67
CA GLN A 42 3.52 5.99 -13.77
C GLN A 42 2.74 7.24 -14.15
N HIS A 43 2.88 8.35 -13.40
CA HIS A 43 2.11 9.56 -13.70
C HIS A 43 2.55 10.18 -15.04
N ALA A 44 1.61 10.38 -15.98
CA ALA A 44 1.88 10.88 -17.34
C ALA A 44 2.65 12.23 -17.38
N TYR A 45 2.28 13.17 -16.51
CA TYR A 45 2.87 14.52 -16.46
C TYR A 45 3.96 14.72 -15.38
N LYS A 46 4.14 13.77 -14.47
CA LYS A 46 5.09 13.86 -13.34
C LYS A 46 5.92 12.56 -13.26
N PRO A 47 7.03 12.44 -13.99
CA PRO A 47 7.77 11.18 -14.11
C PRO A 47 8.37 10.67 -12.79
N ASP A 48 8.47 11.53 -11.77
CA ASP A 48 8.90 11.23 -10.42
C ASP A 48 7.75 10.78 -9.49
N LYS A 49 6.51 10.65 -10.01
CA LYS A 49 5.32 10.25 -9.24
C LYS A 49 4.65 9.02 -9.82
N VAL A 50 3.93 8.31 -8.96
CA VAL A 50 3.01 7.24 -9.32
C VAL A 50 1.59 7.60 -8.89
N ILE A 51 0.61 7.17 -9.68
CA ILE A 51 -0.81 7.22 -9.33
C ILE A 51 -1.28 5.80 -9.02
N LYS A 52 -1.94 5.61 -7.87
CA LYS A 52 -2.65 4.37 -7.55
C LYS A 52 -4.15 4.57 -7.66
N LEU A 53 -4.80 3.70 -8.41
CA LEU A 53 -6.25 3.71 -8.58
C LEU A 53 -6.88 2.43 -8.03
N PRO A 54 -8.00 2.53 -7.29
CA PRO A 54 -8.68 1.36 -6.77
C PRO A 54 -9.19 0.43 -7.89
N ILE A 55 -9.13 -0.88 -7.61
CA ILE A 55 -9.68 -1.94 -8.45
C ILE A 55 -11.19 -2.02 -8.15
N ASN A 56 -12.02 -1.55 -9.07
CA ASN A 56 -13.48 -1.48 -8.89
C ASN A 56 -14.25 -2.64 -9.54
N TRP A 57 -13.56 -3.62 -10.14
CA TRP A 57 -14.19 -4.64 -11.00
C TRP A 57 -14.32 -6.04 -10.37
N GLU A 58 -13.77 -6.28 -9.18
CA GLU A 58 -13.95 -7.55 -8.48
C GLU A 58 -15.09 -7.42 -7.44
N PRO A 59 -16.27 -8.04 -7.65
CA PRO A 59 -17.43 -7.93 -6.75
C PRO A 59 -17.19 -8.49 -5.34
N ILE A 60 -16.03 -9.09 -5.11
CA ILE A 60 -15.63 -9.73 -3.85
C ILE A 60 -14.90 -8.73 -2.93
N ILE A 61 -14.35 -7.62 -3.48
CA ILE A 61 -13.50 -6.70 -2.74
C ILE A 61 -14.20 -5.34 -2.64
N PRO A 62 -14.82 -4.99 -1.49
CA PRO A 62 -15.46 -3.69 -1.33
C PRO A 62 -14.40 -2.57 -1.42
N THR A 63 -14.58 -1.64 -2.37
CA THR A 63 -13.77 -0.42 -2.46
C THR A 63 -13.92 0.37 -1.16
N ARG A 64 -12.79 0.68 -0.51
CA ARG A 64 -12.78 1.49 0.71
C ARG A 64 -13.23 2.92 0.41
N SER A 65 -13.92 3.56 1.34
CA SER A 65 -14.34 4.95 1.13
C SER A 65 -13.14 5.90 1.11
N PRO A 66 -13.18 7.00 0.34
CA PRO A 66 -12.12 8.00 0.29
C PRO A 66 -11.77 8.55 1.68
N LEU A 67 -12.78 8.77 2.54
CA LEU A 67 -12.59 9.24 3.91
C LEU A 67 -11.81 8.24 4.77
N LEU A 68 -12.12 6.94 4.64
CA LEU A 68 -11.39 5.90 5.36
C LEU A 68 -9.92 5.84 4.92
N MET A 69 -9.66 5.95 3.62
CA MET A 69 -8.30 5.98 3.10
C MET A 69 -7.53 7.21 3.58
N SER A 70 -8.17 8.38 3.61
CA SER A 70 -7.57 9.60 4.17
C SER A 70 -7.22 9.45 5.66
N LEU A 71 -8.07 8.78 6.42
CA LEU A 71 -7.82 8.50 7.83
C LEU A 71 -6.64 7.54 8.02
N PHE A 72 -6.61 6.44 7.24
CA PHE A 72 -5.52 5.47 7.28
C PHE A 72 -4.18 6.12 6.94
N ASN A 73 -4.14 6.93 5.87
CA ASN A 73 -2.94 7.68 5.51
C ASN A 73 -2.47 8.62 6.62
N THR A 74 -3.41 9.29 7.31
CA THR A 74 -3.08 10.16 8.44
C THR A 74 -2.44 9.37 9.60
N TRP A 75 -2.95 8.19 9.91
CA TRP A 75 -2.35 7.34 10.95
C TRP A 75 -0.99 6.82 10.52
N VAL A 76 -0.85 6.32 9.29
CA VAL A 76 0.44 5.82 8.80
C VAL A 76 1.49 6.94 8.78
N ALA A 77 1.15 8.12 8.28
CA ALA A 77 2.04 9.29 8.29
C ALA A 77 2.46 9.70 9.72
N LYS A 78 1.56 9.54 10.71
CA LYS A 78 1.83 9.87 12.11
C LYS A 78 2.75 8.87 12.80
N PHE A 79 2.53 7.57 12.60
CA PHE A 79 3.25 6.52 13.34
C PHE A 79 4.54 6.09 12.66
N PHE A 80 4.61 6.18 11.33
CA PHE A 80 5.76 5.71 10.55
C PHE A 80 6.57 6.86 9.95
N THR A 81 6.61 8.04 10.59
CA THR A 81 7.20 9.28 10.06
C THR A 81 8.54 9.08 9.32
N ASP A 82 9.47 8.30 9.89
CA ASP A 82 10.82 8.12 9.32
C ASP A 82 10.86 7.17 8.11
N PHE A 83 9.83 6.33 7.97
CA PHE A 83 9.69 5.30 6.94
C PHE A 83 8.59 5.64 5.93
N TYR A 84 7.75 6.62 6.23
CA TYR A 84 6.56 6.96 5.46
C TYR A 84 6.94 7.61 4.14
N LEU A 85 6.41 7.06 3.05
CA LEU A 85 6.48 7.69 1.74
C LEU A 85 5.36 8.74 1.64
N PRO A 86 5.69 10.04 1.47
CA PRO A 86 4.68 11.09 1.38
C PRO A 86 3.63 10.81 0.31
N THR A 87 2.38 10.83 0.76
CA THR A 87 1.21 10.41 -0.02
C THR A 87 0.14 11.49 0.00
N ILE A 88 -0.44 11.75 -1.17
CA ILE A 88 -1.59 12.63 -1.36
C ILE A 88 -2.77 11.76 -1.80
N ILE A 89 -3.93 11.93 -1.16
CA ILE A 89 -5.16 11.26 -1.55
C ILE A 89 -6.08 12.30 -2.19
N HIS A 90 -6.34 12.12 -3.49
CA HIS A 90 -7.32 12.89 -4.23
C HIS A 90 -8.69 12.23 -4.04
N MET A 91 -9.69 12.96 -3.52
CA MET A 91 -11.00 12.39 -3.18
C MET A 91 -12.15 13.01 -4.00
N ASN A 92 -12.99 12.16 -4.59
CA ASN A 92 -14.31 12.51 -5.11
C ASN A 92 -15.37 12.03 -4.13
N LEU A 93 -15.91 12.92 -3.31
CA LEU A 93 -16.93 12.50 -2.35
C LEU A 93 -18.28 12.24 -3.04
N ASP A 94 -18.60 12.96 -4.11
CA ASP A 94 -19.86 12.82 -4.84
C ASP A 94 -20.01 11.44 -5.50
N HIS A 95 -18.88 10.84 -5.89
CA HIS A 95 -18.84 9.53 -6.55
C HIS A 95 -18.20 8.44 -5.68
N ASN A 96 -17.84 8.75 -4.43
CA ASN A 96 -17.13 7.85 -3.51
C ASN A 96 -15.87 7.22 -4.14
N GLN A 97 -15.08 8.02 -4.88
CA GLN A 97 -13.86 7.60 -5.57
C GLN A 97 -12.64 8.28 -4.97
N TYR A 98 -11.48 7.66 -5.11
CA TYR A 98 -10.22 8.29 -4.77
C TYR A 98 -9.09 7.82 -5.68
N ALA A 99 -8.06 8.65 -5.78
CA ALA A 99 -6.78 8.31 -6.38
C ALA A 99 -5.66 8.69 -5.42
N ILE A 100 -4.55 7.98 -5.50
CA ILE A 100 -3.42 8.16 -4.60
C ILE A 100 -2.24 8.65 -5.43
N GLU A 101 -1.67 9.79 -5.10
CA GLU A 101 -0.40 10.26 -5.68
C GLU A 101 0.72 10.03 -4.66
N GLN A 102 1.78 9.35 -5.08
CA GLN A 102 2.98 9.08 -4.27
C GLN A 102 4.24 9.37 -5.06
N ALA A 103 5.33 9.67 -4.35
CA ALA A 103 6.65 9.70 -4.97
C ALA A 103 7.01 8.33 -5.54
N LYS A 104 7.60 8.31 -6.73
CA LYS A 104 8.20 7.12 -7.30
C LYS A 104 9.42 6.74 -6.46
N TYR A 105 9.59 5.45 -6.22
CA TYR A 105 10.76 4.90 -5.55
C TYR A 105 11.34 3.77 -6.40
N THR A 106 12.62 3.47 -6.18
CA THR A 106 13.29 2.30 -6.75
C THR A 106 13.66 1.38 -5.61
N GLY A 107 13.21 0.13 -5.66
CA GLY A 107 13.48 -0.82 -4.60
C GLY A 107 12.79 -2.14 -4.83
N ARG A 108 12.89 -3.02 -3.84
CA ARG A 108 12.19 -4.31 -3.84
C ARG A 108 11.47 -4.52 -2.52
N ALA A 109 10.46 -5.38 -2.53
CA ALA A 109 9.82 -5.83 -1.29
C ALA A 109 10.87 -6.35 -0.30
N PHE A 110 10.71 -5.97 0.97
CA PHE A 110 11.51 -6.46 2.08
C PHE A 110 11.31 -7.95 2.27
N ARG A 111 12.37 -8.69 2.60
CA ARG A 111 12.40 -10.15 2.81
C ARG A 111 13.13 -10.48 4.11
N ARG A 112 12.98 -11.70 4.62
CA ARG A 112 13.66 -12.14 5.86
C ARG A 112 15.17 -12.06 5.74
N SER A 113 15.72 -12.45 4.59
CA SER A 113 17.16 -12.38 4.32
C SER A 113 17.73 -10.97 4.49
N ASP A 114 16.92 -9.92 4.38
CA ASP A 114 17.37 -8.54 4.59
C ASP A 114 17.72 -8.23 6.05
N LEU A 115 17.19 -9.00 7.00
CA LEU A 115 17.55 -8.88 8.42
C LEU A 115 18.98 -9.32 8.73
N THR A 116 19.73 -9.84 7.74
CA THR A 116 21.16 -10.08 7.89
C THR A 116 21.98 -8.79 7.88
N ASP A 117 21.43 -7.69 7.34
CA ASP A 117 22.00 -6.35 7.45
C ASP A 117 21.52 -5.70 8.78
N PRO A 118 22.44 -5.38 9.72
CA PRO A 118 22.08 -4.77 11.00
C PRO A 118 21.30 -3.45 10.86
N VAL A 119 21.61 -2.65 9.84
CA VAL A 119 20.95 -1.35 9.61
C VAL A 119 19.51 -1.55 9.17
N ILE A 120 19.24 -2.58 8.37
CA ILE A 120 17.87 -2.94 7.98
C ILE A 120 17.12 -3.59 9.14
N ALA A 121 17.79 -4.44 9.92
CA ALA A 121 17.20 -5.06 11.10
C ALA A 121 16.71 -4.00 12.10
N ASP A 122 17.54 -3.00 12.43
CA ASP A 122 17.18 -1.92 13.35
C ASP A 122 15.99 -1.08 12.82
N GLN A 123 15.96 -0.80 11.53
CA GLN A 123 14.83 -0.11 10.89
C GLN A 123 13.54 -0.93 10.94
N PHE A 124 13.64 -2.25 10.73
CA PHE A 124 12.50 -3.15 10.80
C PHE A 124 11.93 -3.22 12.22
N GLU A 125 12.78 -3.33 13.24
CA GLU A 125 12.36 -3.25 14.65
C GLU A 125 11.60 -1.97 14.96
N ALA A 126 12.08 -0.83 14.46
CA ALA A 126 11.42 0.46 14.63
C ALA A 126 10.05 0.51 13.93
N ILE A 127 9.92 -0.05 12.72
CA ILE A 127 8.63 -0.19 12.02
C ILE A 127 7.67 -1.07 12.84
N MET A 128 8.14 -2.20 13.37
CA MET A 128 7.32 -3.10 14.18
C MET A 128 6.87 -2.43 15.49
N ALA A 129 7.75 -1.66 16.14
CA ALA A 129 7.41 -0.87 17.32
C ALA A 129 6.35 0.21 17.00
N ALA A 130 6.52 0.94 15.90
CA ALA A 130 5.55 1.93 15.43
C ALA A 130 4.17 1.30 15.16
N ASN A 131 4.14 0.12 14.53
CA ASN A 131 2.89 -0.60 14.28
C ASN A 131 2.21 -1.02 15.60
N ARG A 132 2.96 -1.52 16.59
CA ARG A 132 2.40 -1.83 17.92
C ARG A 132 1.80 -0.59 18.59
N SER A 133 2.47 0.55 18.51
CA SER A 133 1.94 1.83 19.03
C SER A 133 0.67 2.29 18.29
N MET A 134 0.61 2.10 16.97
CA MET A 134 -0.59 2.39 16.17
C MET A 134 -1.75 1.49 16.57
N VAL A 135 -1.53 0.18 16.73
CA VAL A 135 -2.54 -0.78 17.17
C VAL A 135 -3.09 -0.40 18.54
N ALA A 136 -2.21 -0.08 19.50
CA ALA A 136 -2.63 0.33 20.83
C ALA A 136 -3.48 1.61 20.82
N SER A 137 -3.18 2.54 19.90
CA SER A 137 -3.85 3.85 19.83
C SER A 137 -5.14 3.86 19.01
N THR A 138 -5.22 3.02 17.97
CA THR A 138 -6.28 3.09 16.95
C THR A 138 -7.09 1.79 16.84
N GLY A 139 -6.55 0.67 17.32
CA GLY A 139 -7.09 -0.66 17.07
C GLY A 139 -6.82 -1.18 15.65
N PHE A 140 -5.97 -0.52 14.85
CA PHE A 140 -5.62 -0.92 13.48
C PHE A 140 -4.13 -1.27 13.37
N SER A 141 -3.83 -2.30 12.58
CA SER A 141 -2.47 -2.74 12.21
C SER A 141 -2.26 -2.55 10.71
N MET A 142 -1.02 -2.31 10.31
CA MET A 142 -0.61 -2.46 8.91
C MET A 142 -0.87 -3.90 8.43
N ASP A 143 -1.35 -4.03 7.19
CA ASP A 143 -1.31 -5.28 6.43
C ASP A 143 0.05 -5.40 5.75
N PHE A 144 0.98 -6.20 6.29
CA PHE A 144 2.31 -6.33 5.68
C PHE A 144 2.40 -7.39 4.57
N GLN A 145 1.42 -8.29 4.45
CA GLN A 145 1.44 -9.35 3.44
C GLN A 145 0.95 -8.84 2.08
N GLY A 146 -0.23 -8.22 2.02
CA GLY A 146 -0.87 -7.87 0.74
C GLY A 146 -1.17 -9.09 -0.16
N PHE A 147 -1.76 -8.85 -1.34
CA PHE A 147 -2.30 -9.95 -2.18
C PHE A 147 -1.22 -10.76 -2.85
N ASP A 148 -0.27 -10.07 -3.47
CA ASP A 148 0.73 -10.72 -4.31
C ASP A 148 1.58 -11.68 -3.47
N MET A 149 1.86 -11.33 -2.21
CA MET A 149 2.56 -12.24 -1.29
C MET A 149 1.68 -13.37 -0.78
N PHE A 150 0.39 -13.15 -0.57
CA PHE A 150 -0.53 -14.27 -0.31
C PHE A 150 -0.51 -15.27 -1.46
N VAL A 151 -0.58 -14.81 -2.71
CA VAL A 151 -0.51 -15.66 -3.90
C VAL A 151 0.84 -16.38 -4.01
N GLU A 152 1.96 -15.66 -3.82
CA GLU A 152 3.28 -16.28 -3.86
C GLU A 152 3.49 -17.30 -2.74
N LEU A 153 3.02 -17.05 -1.52
CA LEU A 153 3.03 -18.00 -0.42
C LEU A 153 2.23 -19.26 -0.76
N GLN A 154 1.04 -19.12 -1.36
CA GLN A 154 0.26 -20.29 -1.78
C GLN A 154 0.97 -21.11 -2.86
N LYS A 155 1.62 -20.45 -3.82
CA LYS A 155 2.42 -21.13 -4.87
C LYS A 155 3.65 -21.83 -4.30
N ASN A 156 4.24 -21.29 -3.25
CA ASN A 156 5.48 -21.78 -2.65
C ASN A 156 5.29 -22.50 -1.31
N ARG A 157 4.06 -22.87 -0.94
CA ARG A 157 3.72 -23.43 0.40
C ARG A 157 4.48 -24.72 0.78
N PHE A 158 5.06 -25.41 -0.20
CA PHE A 158 5.85 -26.63 0.01
C PHE A 158 7.36 -26.41 -0.19
N ASN A 159 7.81 -25.19 -0.44
CA ASN A 159 9.21 -24.84 -0.56
C ASN A 159 9.71 -24.24 0.77
N PRO A 160 10.38 -25.03 1.63
CA PRO A 160 10.83 -24.55 2.95
C PRO A 160 11.94 -23.49 2.86
N SER A 161 12.57 -23.32 1.70
CA SER A 161 13.59 -22.31 1.45
C SER A 161 13.03 -21.01 0.85
N TYR A 162 11.72 -20.94 0.62
CA TYR A 162 11.09 -19.72 0.09
C TYR A 162 11.08 -18.62 1.16
N ASP A 163 11.67 -17.48 0.82
CA ASP A 163 11.74 -16.29 1.66
C ASP A 163 10.67 -15.27 1.20
N PRO A 164 9.49 -15.23 1.86
CA PRO A 164 8.40 -14.37 1.46
C PRO A 164 8.73 -12.89 1.67
N GLY A 165 8.27 -12.06 0.75
CA GLY A 165 8.36 -10.61 0.93
C GLY A 165 7.23 -10.05 1.80
N LEU A 166 7.44 -8.83 2.30
CA LEU A 166 6.39 -7.97 2.83
C LEU A 166 6.09 -6.88 1.79
N SER A 167 4.90 -6.90 1.20
CA SER A 167 4.58 -6.09 0.01
C SER A 167 4.52 -4.58 0.28
N ASN A 168 4.23 -4.21 1.53
CA ASN A 168 4.04 -2.81 1.92
C ASN A 168 5.28 -2.19 2.56
N ILE A 169 6.38 -2.95 2.66
CA ILE A 169 7.70 -2.47 3.08
C ILE A 169 8.68 -2.69 1.92
N VAL A 170 9.36 -1.63 1.51
CA VAL A 170 10.33 -1.67 0.43
C VAL A 170 11.72 -1.36 0.97
N VAL A 171 12.70 -2.17 0.56
CA VAL A 171 14.12 -1.85 0.70
C VAL A 171 14.52 -0.99 -0.50
N THR A 172 14.94 0.25 -0.23
CA THR A 172 15.51 1.15 -1.23
C THR A 172 17.01 1.33 -1.01
N HIS A 173 17.71 1.47 -2.12
CA HIS A 173 19.14 1.83 -2.19
C HIS A 173 19.26 3.10 -3.03
N ASP A 174 18.63 4.17 -2.57
CA ASP A 174 18.71 5.47 -3.22
C ASP A 174 20.19 5.88 -3.32
N PRO A 175 20.71 6.28 -4.51
CA PRO A 175 22.10 6.67 -4.69
C PRO A 175 22.56 7.80 -3.74
N ASP A 176 21.63 8.64 -3.29
CA ASP A 176 21.91 9.75 -2.39
C ASP A 176 21.95 9.31 -0.90
N LEU A 177 21.64 8.04 -0.60
CA LEU A 177 21.71 7.47 0.74
C LEU A 177 23.02 6.70 0.95
N SER A 178 23.66 6.93 2.11
CA SER A 178 24.85 6.20 2.53
C SER A 178 24.58 4.73 2.91
N SER A 179 23.31 4.35 3.05
CA SER A 179 22.88 3.01 3.45
C SER A 179 21.47 2.69 2.93
N ALA A 180 21.15 1.41 2.88
CA ALA A 180 19.82 0.94 2.54
C ALA A 180 18.76 1.47 3.53
N LYS A 181 17.57 1.80 3.03
CA LYS A 181 16.46 2.33 3.83
C LYS A 181 15.18 1.52 3.62
N LEU A 182 14.41 1.34 4.69
CA LEU A 182 13.05 0.80 4.61
C LEU A 182 12.03 1.92 4.39
N LEU A 183 11.09 1.69 3.47
CA LEU A 183 9.97 2.58 3.19
C LEU A 183 8.65 1.84 3.35
N VAL A 184 7.68 2.45 4.02
CA VAL A 184 6.29 2.00 4.06
C VAL A 184 5.55 2.66 2.90
N THR A 185 5.16 1.84 1.92
CA THR A 185 4.70 2.33 0.60
C THR A 185 3.19 2.24 0.40
N ASP A 186 2.49 1.51 1.26
CA ASP A 186 1.03 1.37 1.25
C ASP A 186 0.48 1.59 2.65
N TYR A 187 -0.83 1.76 2.77
CA TYR A 187 -1.51 2.13 4.01
C TYR A 187 -2.81 1.34 4.18
N ASP A 188 -2.76 0.10 3.71
CA ASP A 188 -3.80 -0.87 3.99
C ASP A 188 -3.75 -1.28 5.45
N LEU A 189 -4.83 -0.98 6.18
CA LEU A 189 -4.95 -1.29 7.59
C LEU A 189 -6.01 -2.36 7.84
N LEU A 190 -5.69 -3.27 8.74
CA LEU A 190 -6.58 -4.31 9.25
C LEU A 190 -7.05 -3.93 10.65
N ASN A 191 -8.34 -4.15 10.93
CA ASN A 191 -8.87 -3.99 12.27
C ASN A 191 -8.31 -5.11 13.18
N ALA A 192 -7.49 -4.71 14.16
CA ALA A 192 -6.85 -5.57 15.14
C ALA A 192 -7.55 -5.54 16.52
N SER A 193 -8.70 -4.86 16.64
CA SER A 193 -9.44 -4.80 17.91
C SER A 193 -9.98 -6.19 18.29
N ARG A 194 -9.74 -6.60 19.55
CA ARG A 194 -10.12 -7.92 20.09
C ARG A 194 -11.62 -8.26 19.98
N ASN A 195 -12.48 -7.26 19.78
CA ASN A 195 -13.94 -7.41 19.70
C ASN A 195 -14.48 -7.50 18.25
N SER A 196 -13.62 -7.49 17.23
CA SER A 196 -14.02 -7.40 15.82
C SER A 196 -14.06 -8.74 15.07
N ILE A 197 -13.61 -9.85 15.69
CA ILE A 197 -13.79 -11.20 15.12
C ILE A 197 -15.24 -11.67 15.35
N LYS A 198 -16.21 -11.02 14.69
CA LYS A 198 -17.57 -11.54 14.60
C LYS A 198 -17.58 -12.71 13.63
N ILE A 199 -18.30 -13.78 13.96
CA ILE A 199 -18.41 -15.02 13.18
C ILE A 199 -18.92 -14.79 11.74
N SER A 200 -19.61 -13.67 11.46
CA SER A 200 -19.96 -13.27 10.08
C SER A 200 -18.74 -12.85 9.24
N SER A 201 -17.66 -12.38 9.87
CA SER A 201 -16.37 -12.12 9.21
C SER A 201 -15.64 -13.41 8.85
N LEU A 202 -15.94 -14.57 9.46
CA LEU A 202 -15.30 -15.85 9.12
C LEU A 202 -15.63 -16.36 7.72
N ARG A 203 -16.73 -15.91 7.09
CA ARG A 203 -17.01 -16.21 5.68
C ARG A 203 -16.15 -15.38 4.73
N SER A 204 -15.93 -14.10 5.03
CA SER A 204 -14.95 -13.28 4.31
C SER A 204 -13.52 -13.74 4.62
N SER A 205 -13.26 -14.19 5.85
CA SER A 205 -12.02 -14.84 6.32
C SER A 205 -12.00 -16.36 6.08
N LEU A 206 -12.78 -16.89 5.14
CA LEU A 206 -12.54 -18.20 4.52
C LEU A 206 -12.02 -18.02 3.10
N ILE A 207 -12.27 -16.84 2.51
CA ILE A 207 -11.70 -16.37 1.23
C ILE A 207 -10.45 -15.48 1.47
N LEU A 208 -10.41 -14.76 2.60
CA LEU A 208 -9.29 -13.97 3.16
C LEU A 208 -8.70 -14.66 4.40
N GLY A 209 -8.98 -15.95 4.58
CA GLY A 209 -8.77 -16.61 5.85
C GLY A 209 -7.35 -16.57 6.29
N THR A 210 -7.13 -16.01 7.49
CA THR A 210 -5.89 -15.95 8.29
C THR A 210 -5.30 -14.56 8.62
N SER A 211 -5.92 -13.45 8.20
CA SER A 211 -5.22 -12.15 8.10
C SER A 211 -4.51 -11.59 9.34
N PHE A 212 -5.05 -11.60 10.57
CA PHE A 212 -4.25 -11.10 11.72
C PHE A 212 -3.48 -12.19 12.45
N LEU A 213 -4.13 -13.29 12.82
CA LEU A 213 -3.50 -14.35 13.62
C LEU A 213 -2.48 -15.17 12.83
N ALA A 214 -2.67 -15.40 11.53
CA ALA A 214 -1.61 -15.99 10.72
C ALA A 214 -0.70 -14.98 10.04
N GLN A 215 -1.00 -13.67 10.01
CA GLN A 215 0.09 -12.70 9.88
C GLN A 215 0.96 -12.75 11.13
N ASN A 216 0.39 -12.80 12.33
CA ASN A 216 1.17 -12.95 13.55
C ASN A 216 1.96 -14.26 13.59
N ALA A 217 1.33 -15.38 13.23
CA ALA A 217 2.01 -16.66 13.15
C ALA A 217 3.06 -16.68 12.03
N ALA A 218 2.76 -16.14 10.85
CA ALA A 218 3.72 -16.06 9.74
C ALA A 218 4.86 -15.09 10.04
N LEU A 219 4.60 -13.95 10.68
CA LEU A 219 5.63 -13.00 11.11
C LEU A 219 6.49 -13.61 12.22
N THR A 220 5.88 -14.32 13.16
CA THR A 220 6.62 -15.03 14.21
C THR A 220 7.45 -16.17 13.63
N GLN A 221 6.88 -16.98 12.73
CA GLN A 221 7.56 -18.11 12.09
C GLN A 221 8.65 -17.64 11.11
N SER A 222 8.40 -16.56 10.38
CA SER A 222 9.29 -16.05 9.34
C SER A 222 10.32 -15.06 9.89
N PHE A 223 10.06 -14.34 10.98
CA PHE A 223 10.94 -13.27 11.46
C PHE A 223 11.21 -13.32 12.97
N GLY A 224 10.65 -14.29 13.71
CA GLY A 224 10.87 -14.44 15.15
C GLY A 224 10.15 -13.39 16.02
N GLN A 225 9.29 -12.56 15.44
CA GLN A 225 8.60 -11.47 16.12
C GLN A 225 7.08 -11.58 16.00
N GLY A 226 6.37 -11.49 17.13
CA GLY A 226 4.92 -11.37 17.19
C GLY A 226 4.46 -9.94 17.50
N LEU A 227 3.30 -9.53 16.98
CA LEU A 227 2.63 -8.25 17.26
C LEU A 227 1.92 -8.23 18.63
N TYR A 228 2.59 -8.69 19.69
CA TYR A 228 2.05 -8.62 21.06
C TYR A 228 2.31 -7.26 21.70
#